data_AF-A0A8W8JAR9-F1
#
_entry.id   AF-A0A8W8JAR9-F1
#
_cell.length_a   1.000
_cell.length_b   1.000
_cell.length_c   1.000
_cell.angle_alpha   90.00
_cell.angle_beta   90.00
_cell.angle_gamma   90.00
#
_symmetry.space_group_name_H-M   'P 1'
#
loop_
_entity.id
_entity.type
_entity.pdbx_description
1 polymer ?
#
loop_
_entity_poly.entity_id
_entity_poly.type
_entity_poly.pdbx_seq_one_letter_code
_entity_poly.pdbx_strand_id
1 'polypeptide(L)'
;MPELRLARSEIYFSQTSIANCFNGASKQTGRSIGDTVDDILLERCRIKDIPKISVVRKGKKWVTADNRRLWIFKTLESLGHCATISVKVKKWLCSKKDVVSKYVKVRGDPGGVFCLLKREECKAFHRVLFALSKLHLEAY
;
A
#
# COMPACT_ATOMS: atom_id res chain seq x y z
N MET A 1 -24.32 8.66 2.54
CA MET A 1 -23.54 8.07 3.66
C MET A 1 -22.19 8.74 3.72
N PRO A 2 -21.72 9.20 4.90
CA PRO A 2 -20.42 9.85 5.01
C PRO A 2 -19.30 8.91 4.58
N GLU A 3 -18.34 9.45 3.83
CA GLU A 3 -17.21 8.69 3.31
C GLU A 3 -16.17 8.51 4.42
N LEU A 4 -15.94 7.26 4.84
CA LEU A 4 -14.88 6.96 5.80
C LEU A 4 -13.52 7.08 5.09
N ARG A 5 -12.65 7.93 5.63
CA ARG A 5 -11.25 8.06 5.20
C ARG A 5 -10.35 7.51 6.31
N LEU A 6 -9.42 6.65 5.94
CA LEU A 6 -8.48 6.03 6.88
C LEU A 6 -7.04 6.30 6.43
N ALA A 7 -6.15 6.46 7.40
CA ALA A 7 -4.73 6.38 7.12
C ALA A 7 -4.37 4.91 6.81
N ARG A 8 -3.49 4.68 5.84
CA ARG A 8 -3.21 3.32 5.35
C ARG A 8 -2.42 2.54 6.38
N SER A 9 -1.65 3.24 7.21
CA SER A 9 -0.97 2.71 8.40
C SER A 9 -1.92 2.14 9.46
N GLU A 10 -3.20 2.52 9.45
CA GLU A 10 -4.25 2.01 10.35
C GLU A 10 -4.91 0.72 9.84
N ILE A 11 -4.75 0.41 8.55
CA ILE A 11 -5.40 -0.72 7.90
C ILE A 11 -4.44 -1.93 7.88
N TYR A 12 -4.95 -3.05 8.37
CA TYR A 12 -4.26 -4.34 8.43
C TYR A 12 -4.59 -5.18 7.19
N PHE A 13 -3.59 -5.92 6.74
CA PHE A 13 -3.79 -6.99 5.77
C PHE A 13 -4.56 -8.15 6.40
N SER A 14 -5.35 -8.81 5.57
CA SER A 14 -6.08 -10.03 5.94
C SER A 14 -5.40 -11.33 5.57
N GLN A 15 -4.21 -11.25 4.97
CA GLN A 15 -3.43 -12.39 4.50
C GLN A 15 -1.97 -12.18 4.85
N THR A 16 -1.24 -13.29 5.08
CA THR A 16 0.21 -13.27 5.32
C THR A 16 1.01 -13.02 4.04
N SER A 17 0.44 -13.40 2.89
CA SER A 17 1.05 -13.19 1.60
C SER A 17 0.03 -12.89 0.50
N ILE A 18 0.46 -12.14 -0.52
CA ILE A 18 -0.34 -11.77 -1.69
C ILE A 18 0.37 -12.15 -2.99
N ALA A 19 -0.41 -12.37 -4.05
CA ALA A 19 0.15 -12.47 -5.40
C ALA A 19 0.68 -11.10 -5.85
N ASN A 20 1.74 -11.11 -6.64
CA ASN A 20 2.34 -9.94 -7.27
C ASN A 20 1.49 -9.35 -8.41
N CYS A 21 0.48 -10.06 -8.92
CA CYS A 21 -0.39 -9.57 -9.98
C CYS A 21 -1.88 -9.67 -9.61
N PHE A 22 -2.71 -8.90 -10.32
CA PHE A 22 -4.16 -9.06 -10.28
C PHE A 22 -4.57 -10.30 -11.09
N ASN A 23 -5.48 -11.09 -10.53
CA ASN A 23 -6.03 -12.30 -11.14
C ASN A 23 -7.54 -12.17 -11.34
N GLY A 24 -8.12 -12.99 -12.23
CA GLY A 24 -9.57 -13.07 -12.48
C GLY A 24 -10.02 -12.29 -13.72
N ALA A 25 -11.30 -11.92 -13.80
CA ALA A 25 -11.89 -11.17 -14.92
C ALA A 25 -12.03 -9.67 -14.61
N SER A 26 -10.95 -9.03 -14.14
CA SER A 26 -10.94 -7.60 -13.86
C SER A 26 -10.19 -6.83 -14.95
N LYS A 27 -10.47 -5.53 -15.10
CA LYS A 27 -9.71 -4.66 -16.03
C LYS A 27 -8.19 -4.63 -15.75
N GLN A 28 -7.76 -5.03 -14.54
CA GLN A 28 -6.36 -5.07 -14.14
C GLN A 28 -5.72 -6.47 -14.26
N THR A 29 -6.44 -7.48 -14.75
CA THR A 29 -5.93 -8.85 -14.80
C THR A 29 -4.61 -8.95 -15.56
N GLY A 30 -3.65 -9.69 -14.99
CA GLY A 30 -2.30 -9.83 -15.54
C GLY A 30 -1.36 -8.67 -15.18
N ARG A 31 -1.89 -7.51 -14.78
CA ARG A 31 -1.07 -6.37 -14.35
C ARG A 31 -0.43 -6.66 -12.99
N SER A 32 0.86 -6.37 -12.87
CA SER A 32 1.55 -6.44 -11.60
C SER A 32 1.14 -5.28 -10.67
N ILE A 33 1.26 -5.49 -9.37
CA ILE A 33 0.92 -4.48 -8.37
C ILE A 33 1.92 -3.31 -8.40
N GLY A 34 3.17 -3.56 -8.76
CA GLY A 34 4.22 -2.57 -8.92
C GLY A 34 4.05 -1.76 -10.20
N ASP A 35 3.70 -2.37 -11.34
CA ASP A 35 3.40 -1.60 -12.56
C ASP A 35 2.23 -0.65 -12.33
N THR A 36 1.24 -1.07 -11.53
CA THR A 36 0.13 -0.19 -11.15
C THR A 36 0.59 1.01 -10.30
N VAL A 37 1.65 0.84 -9.48
CA VAL A 37 2.28 1.96 -8.78
C VAL A 37 2.99 2.87 -9.78
N ASP A 38 3.76 2.30 -10.71
CA ASP A 38 4.46 3.07 -11.75
C ASP A 38 3.48 3.90 -12.59
N ASP A 39 2.35 3.33 -13.00
CA ASP A 39 1.35 4.06 -13.75
C ASP A 39 0.82 5.29 -13.00
N ILE A 40 0.78 5.22 -11.68
CA ILE A 40 0.34 6.35 -10.85
C ILE A 40 1.47 7.36 -10.69
N LEU A 41 2.70 6.90 -10.45
CA LEU A 41 3.87 7.76 -10.32
C LEU A 41 4.20 8.49 -11.63
N LEU A 42 3.92 7.85 -12.78
CA LEU A 42 4.10 8.39 -14.12
C LEU A 42 2.83 9.08 -14.67
N GLU A 43 1.83 9.32 -13.81
CA GLU A 43 0.58 10.01 -14.13
C GLU A 43 -0.27 9.39 -15.26
N ARG A 44 0.01 8.14 -15.65
CA ARG A 44 -0.78 7.35 -16.59
C ARG A 44 -2.12 6.90 -16.00
N CYS A 45 -2.23 6.89 -14.68
CA CYS A 45 -3.42 6.53 -13.92
C CYS A 45 -3.53 7.43 -12.68
N ARG A 46 -4.73 7.87 -12.32
CA ARG A 46 -4.90 8.66 -11.09
C ARG A 46 -5.22 7.73 -9.92
N ILE A 47 -4.81 8.13 -8.72
CA ILE A 47 -5.10 7.37 -7.49
C ILE A 47 -6.60 7.08 -7.32
N LYS A 48 -7.45 8.04 -7.71
CA LYS A 48 -8.92 7.89 -7.65
C LYS A 48 -9.48 6.87 -8.64
N ASP A 49 -8.71 6.49 -9.66
CA ASP A 49 -9.09 5.47 -10.64
C ASP A 49 -8.85 4.05 -10.07
N ILE A 50 -8.09 3.90 -8.98
CA ILE A 50 -8.02 2.64 -8.23
C ILE A 50 -9.35 2.43 -7.48
N PRO A 51 -10.00 1.25 -7.63
CA PRO A 51 -11.20 0.95 -6.88
C PRO A 51 -10.99 1.05 -5.36
N LYS A 52 -11.93 1.73 -4.68
CA LYS A 52 -11.95 1.84 -3.20
C LYS A 52 -11.83 0.45 -2.56
N ILE A 53 -10.96 0.34 -1.55
CA ILE A 53 -10.82 -0.91 -0.81
C ILE A 53 -11.98 -1.12 0.14
N SER A 54 -12.36 -2.38 0.32
CA SER A 54 -13.33 -2.78 1.33
C SER A 54 -12.63 -3.08 2.65
N VAL A 55 -13.15 -2.55 3.75
CA VAL A 55 -12.65 -2.80 5.11
C VAL A 55 -13.76 -3.27 6.03
N VAL A 56 -13.39 -4.04 7.06
CA VAL A 56 -14.27 -4.43 8.16
C VAL A 56 -13.58 -4.08 9.47
N ARG A 57 -14.35 -3.64 10.46
CA ARG A 57 -13.85 -3.42 11.81
C ARG A 57 -13.85 -4.74 12.58
N LYS A 58 -12.67 -5.18 13.04
CA LYS A 58 -12.50 -6.33 13.95
C LYS A 58 -11.87 -5.82 15.25
N GLY A 59 -12.69 -5.70 16.30
CA GLY A 59 -12.30 -5.01 17.53
C GLY A 59 -11.89 -3.56 17.24
N LYS A 60 -10.68 -3.17 17.67
CA LYS A 60 -10.10 -1.83 17.43
C LYS A 60 -9.37 -1.69 16.08
N LYS A 61 -9.35 -2.72 15.24
CA LYS A 61 -8.54 -2.77 14.02
C LYS A 61 -9.40 -2.74 12.77
N TRP A 62 -8.93 -2.04 11.73
CA TRP A 62 -9.50 -2.09 10.39
C TRP A 62 -8.77 -3.11 9.54
N VAL A 63 -9.52 -4.03 8.92
CA VAL A 63 -8.96 -5.13 8.13
C VAL A 63 -9.46 -5.07 6.71
N THR A 64 -8.56 -5.15 5.73
CA THR A 64 -8.95 -5.09 4.32
C THR A 64 -9.42 -6.42 3.75
N ALA A 65 -10.39 -6.39 2.84
CA ALA A 65 -10.67 -7.48 1.93
C ALA A 65 -9.75 -7.49 0.70
N ASP A 66 -9.08 -6.38 0.40
CA ASP A 66 -8.45 -6.08 -0.89
C ASP A 66 -6.93 -5.94 -0.75
N ASN A 67 -6.25 -6.99 -0.29
CA ASN A 67 -4.84 -6.93 0.12
C ASN A 67 -3.89 -6.35 -0.96
N ARG A 68 -4.07 -6.71 -2.24
CA ARG A 68 -3.24 -6.17 -3.34
C ARG A 68 -3.40 -4.65 -3.50
N ARG A 69 -4.63 -4.15 -3.42
CA ARG A 69 -4.89 -2.69 -3.50
C ARG A 69 -4.36 -1.97 -2.27
N LEU A 70 -4.52 -2.56 -1.07
CA LEU A 70 -3.92 -1.99 0.14
C LEU A 70 -2.38 -1.90 0.03
N TRP A 71 -1.73 -2.90 -0.57
CA TRP A 71 -0.28 -2.86 -0.82
C TRP A 71 0.12 -1.69 -1.71
N ILE A 72 -0.63 -1.44 -2.80
CA ILE A 72 -0.40 -0.28 -3.69
C ILE A 72 -0.52 1.03 -2.89
N PHE A 73 -1.60 1.20 -2.15
CA PHE A 73 -1.81 2.44 -1.36
C PHE A 73 -0.75 2.64 -0.27
N LYS A 74 -0.32 1.59 0.42
CA LYS A 74 0.79 1.67 1.40
C LYS A 74 2.13 1.97 0.72
N THR A 75 2.35 1.46 -0.49
CA THR A 75 3.56 1.77 -1.27
C THR A 75 3.58 3.24 -1.66
N LEU A 76 2.48 3.75 -2.21
CA LEU A 76 2.35 5.17 -2.54
C LEU A 76 2.56 6.04 -1.31
N GLU A 77 1.97 5.68 -0.16
CA GLU A 77 2.19 6.38 1.13
C GLU A 77 3.67 6.46 1.50
N SER A 78 4.39 5.34 1.40
CA SER A 78 5.83 5.30 1.71
C SER A 78 6.70 6.14 0.77
N LEU A 79 6.19 6.41 -0.44
CA LEU A 79 6.82 7.28 -1.42
C LEU A 79 6.35 8.75 -1.30
N GLY A 80 5.60 9.09 -0.26
CA GLY A 80 5.06 10.43 -0.04
C GLY A 80 3.78 10.74 -0.83
N HIS A 81 3.22 9.75 -1.53
CA HIS A 81 2.00 9.93 -2.33
C HIS A 81 0.76 9.45 -1.59
N CYS A 82 -0.25 10.34 -1.50
CA CYS A 82 -1.53 10.12 -0.83
C CYS A 82 -1.33 9.96 0.69
N ALA A 83 -2.05 10.67 1.57
CA ALA A 83 -1.98 10.53 3.05
C ALA A 83 -3.15 9.74 3.69
N THR A 84 -4.32 9.76 3.04
CA THR A 84 -5.50 8.99 3.46
C THR A 84 -6.22 8.42 2.23
N ILE A 85 -6.93 7.30 2.40
CA ILE A 85 -7.76 6.71 1.35
C ILE A 85 -9.20 6.60 1.79
N SER A 86 -10.11 6.78 0.83
CA SER A 86 -11.52 6.50 1.02
C SER A 86 -11.79 5.00 0.95
N VAL A 87 -12.53 4.48 1.92
CA VAL A 87 -12.80 3.04 2.06
C VAL A 87 -14.29 2.72 2.00
N LYS A 88 -14.61 1.48 1.61
CA LYS A 88 -15.96 0.91 1.69
C LYS A 88 -16.06 0.05 2.95
N VAL A 89 -16.85 0.46 3.93
CA VAL A 89 -17.09 -0.37 5.13
C VAL A 89 -18.04 -1.50 4.79
N LYS A 90 -17.65 -2.74 5.09
CA LYS A 90 -18.48 -3.94 4.99
C LYS A 90 -18.86 -4.44 6.39
N LYS A 91 -19.95 -5.22 6.45
CA LYS A 91 -20.39 -5.88 7.69
C LYS A 91 -19.53 -7.12 8.02
N TRP A 92 -19.10 -7.86 7.02
CA TRP A 92 -18.32 -9.10 7.18
C TRP A 92 -17.26 -9.28 6.09
N LEU A 93 -16.21 -10.02 6.43
CA LEU A 93 -15.25 -10.59 5.48
C LEU A 93 -15.56 -12.08 5.28
N CYS A 94 -15.00 -12.69 4.24
CA CYS A 94 -15.02 -14.14 4.15
C CYS A 94 -14.29 -14.77 5.35
N SER A 95 -14.71 -15.96 5.78
CA SER A 95 -14.18 -16.65 6.96
C SER A 95 -12.67 -16.88 6.92
N LYS A 96 -12.08 -16.96 5.72
CA LYS A 96 -10.63 -17.12 5.49
C LYS A 96 -9.81 -15.83 5.73
N LYS A 97 -10.42 -14.72 6.13
CA LYS A 97 -9.77 -13.41 6.31
C LYS A 97 -9.87 -12.92 7.74
N ASP A 98 -8.72 -12.66 8.35
CA ASP A 98 -8.63 -12.13 9.72
C ASP A 98 -7.60 -11.01 9.88
N VAL A 99 -7.48 -10.41 11.07
CA VAL A 99 -6.41 -9.46 11.35
C VAL A 99 -5.07 -10.20 11.32
N VAL A 100 -4.27 -10.00 10.27
CA VAL A 100 -2.96 -10.66 10.18
C VAL A 100 -1.84 -9.72 10.61
N SER A 101 -1.54 -8.71 9.80
CA SER A 101 -0.37 -7.84 10.03
C SER A 101 -0.52 -6.51 9.31
N LYS A 102 0.28 -5.51 9.70
CA LYS A 102 0.45 -4.27 8.94
C LYS A 102 1.34 -4.43 7.70
N TYR A 103 2.06 -5.55 7.62
CA TYR A 103 2.98 -5.91 6.55
C TYR A 103 2.50 -7.18 5.85
N VAL A 104 2.93 -7.39 4.61
CA VAL A 104 2.56 -8.56 3.82
C VAL A 104 3.72 -8.99 2.93
N LYS A 105 3.90 -10.30 2.77
CA LYS A 105 4.85 -10.86 1.80
C LYS A 105 4.24 -10.82 0.40
N VAL A 106 4.90 -10.16 -0.55
CA VAL A 106 4.56 -10.29 -1.98
C VAL A 106 5.20 -11.57 -2.50
N ARG A 107 4.42 -12.43 -3.18
CA ARG A 107 4.92 -13.64 -3.82
C ARG A 107 5.33 -13.32 -5.27
N GLY A 108 6.61 -13.48 -5.57
CA GLY A 108 7.19 -13.10 -6.87
C GLY A 108 7.59 -11.63 -6.92
N ASP A 109 8.12 -11.22 -8.08
CA ASP A 109 8.49 -9.82 -8.35
C ASP A 109 7.22 -8.95 -8.45
N PRO A 110 7.05 -7.91 -7.60
CA PRO A 110 5.92 -7.00 -7.71
C PRO A 110 5.85 -6.24 -9.03
N GLY A 111 6.92 -6.17 -9.83
CA GLY A 111 7.03 -5.31 -11.00
C GLY A 111 7.24 -3.84 -10.63
N GLY A 112 7.11 -2.94 -11.61
CA GLY A 112 7.28 -1.50 -11.42
C GLY A 112 8.73 -1.06 -11.23
N VAL A 113 9.45 -0.89 -12.34
CA VAL A 113 10.85 -0.42 -12.35
C VAL A 113 10.98 0.95 -11.70
N PHE A 114 10.05 1.87 -11.98
CA PHE A 114 10.09 3.22 -11.44
C PHE A 114 9.84 3.24 -9.92
N CYS A 115 8.91 2.42 -9.44
CA CYS A 115 8.66 2.21 -8.02
C CYS A 115 9.91 1.67 -7.31
N LEU A 116 10.63 0.72 -7.91
CA LEU A 116 11.88 0.21 -7.35
C LEU A 116 12.95 1.32 -7.27
N LEU A 117 13.16 2.06 -8.36
CA LEU A 117 14.10 3.19 -8.40
C LEU A 117 13.76 4.24 -7.32
N LYS A 118 12.49 4.66 -7.25
CA LYS A 118 12.03 5.62 -6.24
C LYS A 118 12.25 5.14 -4.81
N ARG A 119 12.04 3.86 -4.54
CA ARG A 119 12.32 3.28 -3.22
C ARG A 119 13.81 3.33 -2.87
N GLU A 120 14.70 3.06 -3.82
CA GLU A 120 16.14 3.16 -3.61
C GLU A 120 16.58 4.61 -3.39
N GLU A 121 16.05 5.56 -4.15
CA GLU A 121 16.26 7.00 -3.92
C GLU A 121 15.83 7.42 -2.51
N CYS A 122 14.61 7.05 -2.07
CA CYS A 122 14.12 7.37 -0.73
C CYS A 122 15.01 6.77 0.38
N LYS A 123 15.51 5.54 0.19
CA LYS A 123 16.44 4.92 1.15
C LYS A 123 17.78 5.66 1.19
N ALA A 124 18.33 6.02 0.04
CA ALA A 124 19.57 6.77 -0.05
C ALA A 124 19.44 8.12 0.66
N PHE A 125 18.35 8.84 0.39
CA PHE A 125 18.03 10.10 1.06
C PHE A 125 17.94 9.94 2.59
N HIS A 126 17.21 8.94 3.09
CA HIS A 126 17.12 8.69 4.53
C HIS A 126 18.47 8.33 5.17
N ARG A 127 19.35 7.61 4.47
CA ARG A 127 20.71 7.31 4.95
C ARG A 127 21.54 8.59 5.09
N VAL A 128 21.48 9.48 4.10
CA VAL A 128 22.17 10.77 4.13
C VAL A 128 21.63 11.62 5.28
N LEU A 129 20.31 11.75 5.41
CA LEU A 129 19.68 12.51 6.50
C LEU A 129 20.10 11.98 7.87
N PHE A 130 20.12 10.66 8.05
CA PHE A 130 20.56 10.02 9.29
C PHE A 130 22.04 10.29 9.59
N ALA A 131 22.91 10.22 8.58
CA ALA A 131 24.33 10.54 8.74
C ALA A 131 24.53 12.01 9.15
N LEU A 132 23.82 12.95 8.52
CA LEU A 132 23.86 14.37 8.88
C LEU A 132 23.35 14.62 10.31
N SER A 133 22.28 13.93 10.73
CA SER A 133 21.78 14.07 12.11
C SER A 133 22.78 13.56 13.16
N LYS A 134 23.57 12.52 12.83
CA LYS A 134 24.62 12.04 13.72
C LYS A 134 25.75 13.05 13.86
N LEU A 135 26.22 13.62 12.76
CA LEU A 135 27.25 14.66 12.78
C LEU A 135 26.81 15.88 13.59
N HIS A 136 25.53 16.27 13.47
CA HIS A 136 24.98 17.36 14.26
C HIS A 136 24.96 17.06 15.77
N LEU A 137 24.60 15.83 16.16
CA LEU A 137 24.58 15.42 17.57
C LEU A 137 25.97 15.24 18.17
N GLU A 138 26.97 14.90 17.37
CA GLU A 138 28.38 14.76 17.82
C GLU A 138 29.11 16.11 17.90
N ALA A 139 28.54 17.18 17.34
CA ALA A 139 29.09 18.53 17.37
C ALA A 139 28.66 19.36 18.61
N TYR A 140 27.83 18.78 19.49
CA TYR A 140 27.39 19.35 20.78
C TYR A 140 27.63 18.35 21.91
#